data_AF-S9URV1-F1
#
_entry.id   AF-S9URV1-F1
#
_cell.length_a   1.000
_cell.length_b   1.000
_cell.length_c   1.000
_cell.angle_alpha   90.00
_cell.angle_beta   90.00
_cell.angle_gamma   90.00
#
_symmetry.space_group_name_H-M   'P 1'
#
loop_
_entity.id
_entity.type
_entity.pdbx_description
1 polymer ?
#
loop_
_entity_poly.entity_id
_entity_poly.type
_entity_poly.pdbx_seq_one_letter_code
_entity_poly.pdbx_strand_id
1 'polypeptide(L)'
;MSAPCNRIAWHRSAVLALLAIVLTAEVARASTHMVTSDFTRAGGAIDGDVYNLASMTASTSFITGYVTECSISGAGFGLTAFSSASAVSSSLNGFNLTMSGNTVTNASIRMQGYYPYHSTIMVSGTRATMLGTTPLYHFQNLVPQSYVIFYVQDTTVTWDHSGAGGAVLYLGGTERQLLKSYSGFYVVNTMATNAAHIMLQGTPICSVVFCIDVYEGLLSIDKATCNNCKGAFITTNGGGKSHNFLSGSQNGVMRFSNLTMTGNYPLLDSGAMTIFNIQKTGTFSMYGITTQSVLLRDPNTRKMTLGGVYSFAHISAAAFSRDGVRPNSASGTVRYGGNLTFGGKYMTSVADCAAYNLTVNYFVSPYSILLEKNTGTATLSTEVVKGPSAMFCSLSQSSTATLETMKGGWQRAKCVCPSGGTYYPPYCSLVFDPIEHYVYYTDQDVVTCTVANCAQCITGRPNECSTCNATFKLNGTSCVPKVCEAFSKATAAELARRIFIRRCGHRRDVH
;
A
#
# COMPACT_ATOMS: atom_id res chain seq x y z
N MET A 1 82.14 23.96 -37.31
CA MET A 1 81.48 24.94 -36.41
C MET A 1 80.02 24.56 -36.35
N SER A 2 79.66 23.72 -35.38
CA SER A 2 78.99 24.10 -34.13
C SER A 2 77.48 24.23 -34.29
N ALA A 3 76.75 23.20 -33.85
CA ALA A 3 75.41 23.34 -33.30
C ALA A 3 75.46 24.22 -32.02
N PRO A 4 74.36 24.78 -31.46
CA PRO A 4 73.28 23.92 -30.92
C PRO A 4 71.83 24.48 -30.84
N CYS A 5 70.93 23.54 -30.55
CA CYS A 5 69.82 23.58 -29.57
C CYS A 5 68.44 24.20 -29.85
N ASN A 6 67.45 23.28 -29.80
CA ASN A 6 66.19 23.30 -29.06
C ASN A 6 65.03 24.22 -29.52
N ARG A 7 63.95 23.57 -29.99
CA ARG A 7 62.73 23.44 -29.17
C ARG A 7 61.92 22.20 -29.56
N ILE A 8 61.55 21.48 -28.51
CA ILE A 8 60.87 20.19 -28.45
C ILE A 8 59.37 20.42 -28.18
N ALA A 9 58.56 19.56 -28.82
CA ALA A 9 57.25 19.04 -28.39
C ALA A 9 56.07 19.99 -28.11
N TRP A 10 55.14 20.13 -29.06
CA TRP A 10 53.73 20.48 -28.77
C TRP A 10 52.70 19.87 -29.74
N HIS A 11 52.97 18.74 -30.41
CA HIS A 11 52.00 18.15 -31.36
C HIS A 11 51.62 16.68 -31.15
N ARG A 12 52.08 16.01 -30.09
CA ARG A 12 51.70 14.61 -29.82
C ARG A 12 50.61 14.41 -28.76
N SER A 13 50.18 15.47 -28.07
CA SER A 13 49.16 15.37 -27.01
C SER A 13 47.72 15.54 -27.50
N ALA A 14 47.49 16.06 -28.71
CA ALA A 14 46.13 16.25 -29.23
C ALA A 14 45.51 14.98 -29.82
N VAL A 15 46.34 14.07 -30.36
CA VAL A 15 45.85 12.84 -31.01
C VAL A 15 45.58 11.72 -29.98
N LEU A 16 46.31 11.70 -28.86
CA LEU A 16 46.02 10.79 -27.75
C LEU A 16 44.84 11.26 -26.87
N ALA A 17 44.55 12.56 -26.81
CA ALA A 17 43.37 13.07 -26.12
C ALA A 17 42.06 12.78 -26.89
N LEU A 18 42.09 12.74 -28.24
CA LEU A 18 40.92 12.36 -29.03
C LEU A 18 40.63 10.85 -29.01
N LEU A 19 41.66 10.00 -28.88
CA LEU A 19 41.48 8.55 -28.71
C LEU A 19 41.13 8.13 -27.27
N ALA A 20 41.50 8.92 -26.26
CA ALA A 20 41.14 8.66 -24.86
C ALA A 20 39.77 9.23 -24.44
N ILE A 21 39.13 10.06 -25.28
CA ILE A 21 37.71 10.46 -25.13
C ILE A 21 36.80 9.52 -25.95
N VAL A 22 37.33 8.37 -26.42
CA VAL A 22 36.54 7.16 -26.69
C VAL A 22 36.59 6.26 -25.44
N LEU A 23 36.47 6.87 -24.26
CA LEU A 23 36.11 6.19 -23.03
C LEU A 23 34.62 5.91 -23.12
N THR A 24 34.30 4.83 -23.84
CA THR A 24 33.09 4.00 -23.70
C THR A 24 31.86 4.75 -23.19
N ALA A 25 31.38 5.74 -23.94
CA ALA A 25 29.94 5.87 -24.07
C ALA A 25 29.53 4.62 -24.86
N GLU A 26 29.31 3.51 -24.15
CA GLU A 26 28.45 2.45 -24.68
C GLU A 26 27.15 3.17 -25.02
N VAL A 27 26.98 3.51 -26.30
CA VAL A 27 25.69 3.87 -26.85
C VAL A 27 24.88 2.61 -26.67
N ALA A 28 24.17 2.51 -25.54
CA ALA A 28 23.30 1.41 -25.21
C ALA A 28 22.31 1.31 -26.39
N ARG A 29 22.55 0.35 -27.27
CA ARG A 29 21.65 0.07 -28.37
C ARG A 29 20.50 -0.73 -27.77
N ALA A 30 19.29 -0.24 -27.95
CA ALA A 30 18.07 -0.95 -27.60
C ALA A 30 18.18 -2.42 -28.03
N SER A 31 18.18 -3.32 -27.05
CA SER A 31 18.38 -4.75 -27.27
C SER A 31 17.24 -5.54 -26.65
N THR A 32 16.84 -6.64 -27.29
CA THR A 32 15.83 -7.55 -26.72
C THR A 32 16.52 -8.79 -26.18
N HIS A 33 16.33 -9.06 -24.90
CA HIS A 33 16.89 -10.20 -24.18
C HIS A 33 15.79 -11.22 -23.88
N MET A 34 15.94 -12.43 -24.41
CA MET A 34 15.07 -13.55 -24.05
C MET A 34 15.48 -14.07 -22.68
N VAL A 35 14.54 -14.12 -21.73
CA VAL A 35 14.81 -14.59 -20.37
C VAL A 35 14.61 -16.10 -20.33
N THR A 36 15.72 -16.83 -20.20
CA THR A 36 15.75 -18.30 -20.03
C THR A 36 16.49 -18.72 -18.75
N SER A 37 17.16 -17.78 -18.09
CA SER A 37 17.91 -17.97 -16.85
C SER A 37 18.00 -16.66 -16.09
N ASP A 38 18.58 -16.70 -14.89
CA ASP A 38 18.83 -15.51 -14.07
C ASP A 38 19.67 -14.46 -14.82
N PHE A 39 19.46 -13.18 -14.49
CA PHE A 39 20.24 -12.08 -15.04
C PHE A 39 20.48 -10.98 -14.02
N THR A 40 21.59 -10.27 -14.20
CA THR A 40 21.96 -9.11 -13.39
C THR A 40 22.47 -8.00 -14.29
N ARG A 41 21.88 -6.81 -14.13
CA ARG A 41 22.34 -5.53 -14.70
C ARG A 41 22.60 -4.61 -13.51
N ALA A 42 23.87 -4.26 -13.28
CA ALA A 42 24.25 -3.40 -12.18
C ALA A 42 25.10 -2.24 -12.70
N GLY A 43 24.71 -1.02 -12.38
CA GLY A 43 25.33 0.18 -12.93
C GLY A 43 25.10 0.33 -14.44
N GLY A 44 25.72 1.38 -15.02
CA GLY A 44 25.71 1.62 -16.46
C GLY A 44 24.40 2.21 -17.00
N ALA A 45 24.41 2.52 -18.30
CA ALA A 45 23.27 3.09 -19.00
C ALA A 45 22.33 1.99 -19.54
N ILE A 46 21.04 2.29 -19.55
CA ILE A 46 19.98 1.53 -20.21
C ILE A 46 19.22 2.50 -21.13
N ASP A 47 19.17 2.15 -22.42
CA ASP A 47 18.45 2.90 -23.45
C ASP A 47 17.74 1.94 -24.41
N GLY A 48 16.54 1.52 -24.02
CA GLY A 48 15.66 0.69 -24.83
C GLY A 48 15.82 -0.82 -24.65
N ASP A 49 16.54 -1.29 -23.62
CA ASP A 49 16.63 -2.73 -23.36
C ASP A 49 15.28 -3.30 -22.96
N VAL A 50 14.92 -4.43 -23.57
CA VAL A 50 13.67 -5.15 -23.33
C VAL A 50 13.96 -6.58 -22.93
N TYR A 51 13.57 -6.97 -21.72
CA TYR A 51 13.61 -8.35 -21.26
C TYR A 51 12.27 -9.02 -21.56
N ASN A 52 12.31 -10.20 -22.16
CA ASN A 52 11.13 -10.92 -22.62
C ASN A 52 11.01 -12.29 -21.93
N LEU A 53 9.95 -12.47 -21.12
CA LEU A 53 9.68 -13.69 -20.38
C LEU A 53 8.99 -14.78 -21.22
N ALA A 54 8.54 -14.47 -22.44
CA ALA A 54 7.81 -15.43 -23.26
C ALA A 54 8.65 -16.65 -23.70
N SER A 55 9.98 -16.58 -23.57
CA SER A 55 10.90 -17.72 -23.76
C SER A 55 11.08 -18.61 -22.55
N MET A 56 10.51 -18.26 -21.39
CA MET A 56 10.66 -19.10 -20.20
C MET A 56 10.05 -20.48 -20.47
N THR A 57 10.82 -21.52 -20.17
CA THR A 57 10.38 -22.91 -20.22
C THR A 57 10.18 -23.46 -18.81
N ALA A 58 9.54 -24.61 -18.70
CA ALA A 58 9.40 -25.31 -17.42
C ALA A 58 10.77 -25.48 -16.74
N SER A 59 10.85 -25.13 -15.47
CA SER A 59 12.07 -25.14 -14.66
C SER A 59 11.74 -25.61 -13.25
N THR A 60 12.73 -26.09 -12.50
CA THR A 60 12.61 -26.49 -11.08
C THR A 60 12.92 -25.36 -10.10
N SER A 61 13.47 -24.23 -10.56
CA SER A 61 13.72 -23.02 -9.75
C SER A 61 13.02 -21.78 -10.30
N PHE A 62 12.82 -20.77 -9.44
CA PHE A 62 12.45 -19.42 -9.86
C PHE A 62 13.57 -18.81 -10.72
N ILE A 63 13.20 -17.97 -11.69
CA ILE A 63 14.17 -17.11 -12.39
C ILE A 63 14.23 -15.76 -11.69
N THR A 64 15.43 -15.28 -11.42
CA THR A 64 15.69 -14.00 -10.77
C THR A 64 16.34 -12.99 -11.71
N GLY A 65 15.82 -11.76 -11.71
CA GLY A 65 16.36 -10.62 -12.42
C GLY A 65 16.74 -9.51 -11.46
N TYR A 66 17.94 -8.94 -11.62
CA TYR A 66 18.39 -7.79 -10.84
C TYR A 66 18.73 -6.63 -11.77
N VAL A 67 18.17 -5.44 -11.52
CA VAL A 67 18.51 -4.20 -12.23
C VAL A 67 18.77 -3.08 -11.22
N THR A 68 20.02 -2.84 -10.89
CA THR A 68 20.39 -1.99 -9.75
C THR A 68 21.33 -0.86 -10.12
N GLU A 69 21.10 0.34 -9.58
CA GLU A 69 21.98 1.51 -9.72
C GLU A 69 22.24 1.93 -11.19
N CYS A 70 21.31 1.63 -12.11
CA CYS A 70 21.42 1.97 -13.53
C CYS A 70 20.91 3.39 -13.84
N SER A 71 21.40 3.98 -14.93
CA SER A 71 20.86 5.21 -15.52
C SER A 71 19.99 4.88 -16.73
N ILE A 72 18.68 5.06 -16.58
CA ILE A 72 17.67 4.77 -17.60
C ILE A 72 17.32 6.06 -18.35
N SER A 73 17.49 6.06 -19.67
CA SER A 73 17.21 7.22 -20.51
C SER A 73 16.73 6.80 -21.91
N GLY A 74 16.45 7.77 -22.78
CA GLY A 74 16.04 7.51 -24.17
C GLY A 74 14.77 6.67 -24.28
N ALA A 75 14.87 5.50 -24.91
CA ALA A 75 13.79 4.56 -25.07
C ALA A 75 13.41 3.84 -23.76
N GLY A 76 14.22 3.91 -22.70
CA GLY A 76 13.87 3.43 -21.35
C GLY A 76 14.17 1.96 -21.10
N PHE A 77 13.46 1.33 -20.16
CA PHE A 77 13.59 -0.09 -19.82
C PHE A 77 12.27 -0.80 -20.10
N GLY A 78 12.33 -2.00 -20.66
CA GLY A 78 11.15 -2.83 -20.92
C GLY A 78 11.23 -4.20 -20.28
N LEU A 79 10.11 -4.65 -19.73
CA LEU A 79 9.87 -6.04 -19.37
C LEU A 79 8.54 -6.46 -19.99
N THR A 80 8.61 -7.48 -20.85
CA THR A 80 7.46 -8.03 -21.55
C THR A 80 7.24 -9.46 -21.12
N ALA A 81 6.01 -9.80 -20.76
CA ALA A 81 5.62 -11.15 -20.37
C ALA A 81 4.77 -11.81 -21.47
N PHE A 82 4.01 -12.84 -21.11
CA PHE A 82 3.19 -13.59 -22.06
C PHE A 82 2.03 -12.75 -22.59
N SER A 83 1.62 -12.99 -23.84
CA SER A 83 0.57 -12.20 -24.51
C SER A 83 -0.85 -12.56 -24.08
N SER A 84 -1.05 -13.72 -23.45
CA SER A 84 -2.36 -14.17 -22.97
C SER A 84 -2.24 -15.02 -21.71
N ALA A 85 -3.29 -15.06 -20.92
CA ALA A 85 -3.38 -15.93 -19.73
C ALA A 85 -3.14 -17.41 -20.07
N SER A 86 -3.67 -17.89 -21.20
CA SER A 86 -3.53 -19.28 -21.65
C SER A 86 -2.12 -19.63 -22.11
N ALA A 87 -1.29 -18.64 -22.45
CA ALA A 87 0.11 -18.86 -22.81
C ALA A 87 1.00 -19.05 -21.58
N VAL A 88 0.53 -18.70 -20.37
CA VAL A 88 1.27 -18.92 -19.13
C VAL A 88 1.04 -20.36 -18.66
N SER A 89 2.04 -21.22 -18.85
CA SER A 89 1.98 -22.60 -18.37
C SER A 89 2.07 -22.66 -16.85
N SER A 90 1.24 -23.50 -16.21
CA SER A 90 1.32 -23.79 -14.78
C SER A 90 2.59 -24.57 -14.38
N SER A 91 3.36 -25.06 -15.36
CA SER A 91 4.67 -25.70 -15.14
C SER A 91 5.83 -24.71 -15.09
N LEU A 92 5.59 -23.42 -15.40
CA LEU A 92 6.59 -22.39 -15.19
C LEU A 92 6.69 -22.10 -13.70
N ASN A 93 7.92 -22.10 -13.19
CA ASN A 93 8.18 -21.46 -11.91
C ASN A 93 8.12 -19.94 -12.06
N GLY A 94 7.84 -19.27 -10.95
CA GLY A 94 7.67 -17.82 -10.92
C GLY A 94 8.94 -17.05 -11.33
N PHE A 95 8.74 -15.77 -11.63
CA PHE A 95 9.80 -14.83 -11.96
C PHE A 95 9.90 -13.74 -10.89
N ASN A 96 11.10 -13.49 -10.39
CA ASN A 96 11.35 -12.45 -9.40
C ASN A 96 12.26 -11.37 -9.97
N LEU A 97 11.75 -10.15 -10.11
CA LEU A 97 12.54 -8.98 -10.49
C LEU A 97 12.78 -8.08 -9.27
N THR A 98 14.03 -7.71 -9.06
CA THR A 98 14.40 -6.62 -8.14
C THR A 98 15.07 -5.50 -8.93
N MET A 99 14.42 -4.35 -8.98
CA MET A 99 15.01 -3.10 -9.46
C MET A 99 15.24 -2.16 -8.27
N SER A 100 16.45 -1.65 -8.08
CA SER A 100 16.77 -0.81 -6.91
C SER A 100 17.74 0.32 -7.25
N GLY A 101 17.48 1.52 -6.72
CA GLY A 101 18.43 2.65 -6.79
C GLY A 101 18.64 3.23 -8.20
N ASN A 102 17.72 2.96 -9.14
CA ASN A 102 17.87 3.41 -10.51
C ASN A 102 17.54 4.89 -10.67
N THR A 103 18.28 5.56 -11.56
CA THR A 103 17.99 6.94 -11.98
C THR A 103 17.31 6.95 -13.34
N VAL A 104 16.28 7.77 -13.53
CA VAL A 104 15.53 7.85 -14.79
C VAL A 104 15.50 9.28 -15.31
N THR A 105 15.91 9.48 -16.56
CA THR A 105 15.90 10.80 -17.22
C THR A 105 15.00 10.79 -18.44
N ASN A 106 13.81 11.39 -18.29
CA ASN A 106 12.78 11.53 -19.32
C ASN A 106 12.53 10.27 -20.15
N ALA A 107 12.45 9.12 -19.48
CA ALA A 107 12.23 7.81 -20.07
C ALA A 107 11.26 7.00 -19.19
N SER A 108 10.73 5.91 -19.74
CA SER A 108 9.77 5.05 -19.03
C SER A 108 10.36 3.69 -18.69
N ILE A 109 9.99 3.17 -17.52
CA ILE A 109 10.07 1.75 -17.16
C ILE A 109 8.74 1.12 -17.58
N ARG A 110 8.79 0.23 -18.57
CA ARG A 110 7.61 -0.40 -19.18
C ARG A 110 7.47 -1.83 -18.73
N MET A 111 6.27 -2.22 -18.31
CA MET A 111 5.94 -3.59 -17.91
C MET A 111 4.58 -3.98 -18.48
N GLN A 112 4.50 -5.14 -19.13
CA GLN A 112 3.28 -5.55 -19.84
C GLN A 112 3.11 -7.06 -19.93
N GLY A 113 1.86 -7.51 -20.12
CA GLY A 113 1.50 -8.90 -20.36
C GLY A 113 1.11 -9.67 -19.09
N TYR A 114 1.03 -10.98 -19.25
CA TYR A 114 0.69 -11.96 -18.22
C TYR A 114 1.96 -12.63 -17.70
N TYR A 115 2.20 -12.52 -16.40
CA TYR A 115 3.41 -13.04 -15.75
C TYR A 115 3.23 -14.50 -15.31
N PRO A 116 4.33 -15.28 -15.19
CA PRO A 116 4.30 -16.59 -14.55
C PRO A 116 3.65 -16.52 -13.17
N TYR A 117 2.99 -17.60 -12.75
CA TYR A 117 2.35 -17.66 -11.44
C TYR A 117 3.39 -17.46 -10.32
N HIS A 118 2.98 -16.85 -9.20
CA HIS A 118 3.85 -16.56 -8.05
C HIS A 118 5.00 -15.58 -8.33
N SER A 119 4.97 -14.83 -9.43
CA SER A 119 6.00 -13.84 -9.75
C SER A 119 5.94 -12.62 -8.83
N THR A 120 7.11 -12.12 -8.42
CA THR A 120 7.22 -10.88 -7.63
C THR A 120 8.11 -9.86 -8.34
N ILE A 121 7.56 -8.68 -8.60
CA ILE A 121 8.27 -7.60 -9.27
C ILE A 121 8.38 -6.45 -8.28
N MET A 122 9.59 -6.10 -7.90
CA MET A 122 9.88 -5.02 -6.97
C MET A 122 10.71 -3.95 -7.64
N VAL A 123 10.21 -2.72 -7.65
CA VAL A 123 10.92 -1.52 -8.08
C VAL A 123 11.03 -0.58 -6.89
N SER A 124 12.25 -0.27 -6.49
CA SER A 124 12.55 0.48 -5.27
C SER A 124 13.57 1.59 -5.50
N GLY A 125 13.51 2.65 -4.71
CA GLY A 125 14.55 3.69 -4.65
C GLY A 125 14.76 4.44 -5.98
N THR A 126 13.71 4.60 -6.78
CA THR A 126 13.83 5.25 -8.10
C THR A 126 13.90 6.76 -7.95
N ARG A 127 14.88 7.40 -8.61
CA ARG A 127 15.00 8.87 -8.70
C ARG A 127 14.83 9.31 -10.14
N ALA A 128 13.87 10.18 -10.42
CA ALA A 128 13.54 10.53 -11.80
C ALA A 128 13.43 12.04 -12.05
N THR A 129 13.91 12.48 -13.22
CA THR A 129 13.67 13.81 -13.78
C THR A 129 13.01 13.64 -15.13
N MET A 130 11.80 14.17 -15.26
CA MET A 130 10.89 13.89 -16.37
C MET A 130 10.52 15.19 -17.07
N LEU A 131 10.11 15.10 -18.34
CA LEU A 131 9.67 16.26 -19.13
C LEU A 131 8.28 16.01 -19.74
N GLY A 132 7.52 17.08 -19.92
CA GLY A 132 6.24 17.04 -20.62
C GLY A 132 5.25 16.09 -19.95
N THR A 133 4.67 15.17 -20.72
CA THR A 133 3.67 14.21 -20.25
C THR A 133 4.20 12.78 -20.14
N THR A 134 5.51 12.57 -20.27
CA THR A 134 6.12 11.23 -20.24
C THR A 134 5.85 10.55 -18.90
N PRO A 135 5.25 9.34 -18.88
CA PRO A 135 5.05 8.60 -17.65
C PRO A 135 6.35 7.92 -17.18
N LEU A 136 6.55 7.83 -15.86
CA LEU A 136 7.71 7.14 -15.28
C LEU A 136 7.54 5.62 -15.38
N TYR A 137 6.47 5.09 -14.78
CA TYR A 137 6.09 3.69 -14.89
C TYR A 137 4.96 3.58 -15.90
N HIS A 138 5.22 2.91 -17.03
CA HIS A 138 4.26 2.77 -18.11
C HIS A 138 3.83 1.31 -18.25
N PHE A 139 2.75 0.97 -17.54
CA PHE A 139 2.28 -0.40 -17.42
C PHE A 139 1.02 -0.61 -18.26
N GLN A 140 1.23 -0.79 -19.56
CA GLN A 140 0.16 -1.00 -20.54
C GLN A 140 -0.11 -2.50 -20.71
N ASN A 141 -1.39 -2.92 -20.79
CA ASN A 141 -1.81 -4.32 -20.90
C ASN A 141 -1.20 -5.23 -19.81
N LEU A 142 -0.93 -4.68 -18.63
CA LEU A 142 -0.45 -5.45 -17.49
C LEU A 142 -1.63 -6.14 -16.80
N VAL A 143 -1.55 -7.46 -16.62
CA VAL A 143 -2.60 -8.25 -15.97
C VAL A 143 -1.99 -9.17 -14.89
N PRO A 144 -1.86 -8.69 -13.64
CA PRO A 144 -1.39 -9.52 -12.53
C PRO A 144 -2.45 -10.54 -12.13
N GLN A 145 -2.16 -11.83 -12.28
CA GLN A 145 -3.06 -12.91 -11.90
C GLN A 145 -2.31 -14.09 -11.30
N SER A 146 -2.97 -14.83 -10.41
CA SER A 146 -2.44 -16.05 -9.80
C SER A 146 -1.16 -15.79 -8.97
N TYR A 147 -1.32 -15.05 -7.88
CA TYR A 147 -0.26 -14.72 -6.92
C TYR A 147 0.87 -13.88 -7.51
N VAL A 148 0.59 -13.05 -8.51
CA VAL A 148 1.58 -12.12 -9.08
C VAL A 148 1.53 -10.80 -8.33
N ILE A 149 2.69 -10.31 -7.90
CA ILE A 149 2.76 -9.11 -7.06
C ILE A 149 3.70 -8.06 -7.66
N PHE A 150 3.23 -6.82 -7.73
CA PHE A 150 4.02 -5.65 -8.12
C PHE A 150 4.18 -4.70 -6.94
N TYR A 151 5.41 -4.32 -6.64
CA TYR A 151 5.78 -3.26 -5.72
C TYR A 151 6.48 -2.14 -6.47
N VAL A 152 5.95 -0.93 -6.35
CA VAL A 152 6.61 0.32 -6.72
C VAL A 152 6.78 1.11 -5.43
N GLN A 153 8.00 1.24 -4.94
CA GLN A 153 8.27 1.87 -3.65
C GLN A 153 9.42 2.87 -3.71
N ASP A 154 9.45 3.78 -2.73
CA ASP A 154 10.53 4.74 -2.52
C ASP A 154 10.87 5.52 -3.81
N THR A 155 9.85 6.07 -4.44
CA THR A 155 9.98 6.80 -5.71
C THR A 155 10.04 8.31 -5.44
N THR A 156 11.07 8.98 -5.96
CA THR A 156 11.14 10.44 -5.99
C THR A 156 11.26 10.92 -7.44
N VAL A 157 10.33 11.77 -7.88
CA VAL A 157 10.27 12.20 -9.26
C VAL A 157 9.86 13.66 -9.40
N THR A 158 10.44 14.36 -10.37
CA THR A 158 10.08 15.75 -10.69
C THR A 158 9.87 15.91 -12.19
N TRP A 159 8.76 16.57 -12.56
CA TRP A 159 8.53 17.08 -13.91
C TRP A 159 8.95 18.55 -14.02
N ASP A 160 9.17 19.00 -15.26
CA ASP A 160 9.45 20.40 -15.55
C ASP A 160 8.30 21.32 -15.09
N HIS A 161 8.66 22.45 -14.48
CA HIS A 161 7.69 23.32 -13.82
C HIS A 161 6.65 23.94 -14.79
N SER A 162 7.10 24.26 -16.00
CA SER A 162 6.30 24.82 -17.10
C SER A 162 5.42 23.81 -17.82
N GLY A 163 5.71 22.51 -17.64
CA GLY A 163 5.05 21.43 -18.35
C GLY A 163 3.65 21.13 -17.83
N ALA A 164 2.92 20.35 -18.63
CA ALA A 164 1.63 19.77 -18.22
C ALA A 164 1.79 18.71 -17.12
N GLY A 165 3.00 18.18 -16.93
CA GLY A 165 3.28 17.06 -16.02
C GLY A 165 2.86 15.72 -16.62
N GLY A 166 3.55 14.66 -16.22
CA GLY A 166 3.22 13.28 -16.56
C GLY A 166 2.60 12.52 -15.39
N ALA A 167 2.35 11.23 -15.62
CA ALA A 167 1.92 10.32 -14.57
C ALA A 167 3.11 9.59 -13.93
N VAL A 168 3.11 9.42 -12.61
CA VAL A 168 4.06 8.50 -11.96
C VAL A 168 3.79 7.08 -12.40
N LEU A 169 2.56 6.62 -12.23
CA LEU A 169 2.08 5.32 -12.69
C LEU A 169 1.03 5.52 -13.78
N TYR A 170 1.32 4.99 -14.95
CA TYR A 170 0.35 4.80 -16.02
C TYR A 170 -0.11 3.36 -16.05
N LEU A 171 -1.41 3.15 -15.93
CA LEU A 171 -2.10 1.89 -16.19
C LEU A 171 -2.98 2.08 -17.43
N GLY A 172 -3.14 1.08 -18.28
CA GLY A 172 -4.06 1.19 -19.42
C GLY A 172 -3.85 0.09 -20.44
N GLY A 173 -4.52 0.21 -21.58
CA GLY A 173 -4.47 -0.80 -22.62
C GLY A 173 -5.85 -1.40 -22.92
N THR A 174 -5.90 -2.20 -23.98
CA THR A 174 -7.13 -2.87 -24.45
C THR A 174 -7.56 -3.99 -23.51
N GLU A 175 -6.59 -4.57 -22.79
CA GLU A 175 -6.84 -5.57 -21.77
C GLU A 175 -7.45 -4.94 -20.51
N ARG A 176 -8.36 -5.67 -19.87
CA ARG A 176 -8.82 -5.35 -18.52
C ARG A 176 -7.66 -5.53 -17.54
N GLN A 177 -7.33 -4.50 -16.77
CA GLN A 177 -6.36 -4.58 -15.68
C GLN A 177 -7.00 -5.33 -14.51
N LEU A 178 -7.06 -6.66 -14.64
CA LEU A 178 -7.68 -7.57 -13.70
C LEU A 178 -6.63 -8.09 -12.71
N LEU A 179 -6.64 -7.56 -11.50
CA LEU A 179 -5.83 -8.05 -10.39
C LEU A 179 -6.59 -9.20 -9.72
N LYS A 180 -6.28 -10.44 -10.11
CA LYS A 180 -7.03 -11.61 -9.63
C LYS A 180 -6.24 -12.69 -8.90
N SER A 181 -6.94 -13.48 -8.10
CA SER A 181 -6.41 -14.69 -7.45
C SER A 181 -5.19 -14.37 -6.59
N TYR A 182 -5.41 -13.55 -5.55
CA TYR A 182 -4.41 -13.14 -4.56
C TYR A 182 -3.22 -12.37 -5.13
N SER A 183 -3.40 -11.75 -6.29
CA SER A 183 -2.43 -10.85 -6.91
C SER A 183 -2.51 -9.46 -6.30
N GLY A 184 -1.38 -8.75 -6.28
CA GLY A 184 -1.25 -7.48 -5.58
C GLY A 184 -0.53 -6.43 -6.40
N PHE A 185 -0.93 -5.18 -6.25
CA PHE A 185 -0.23 -4.03 -6.79
C PHE A 185 -0.11 -2.96 -5.72
N TYR A 186 1.12 -2.58 -5.39
CA TYR A 186 1.45 -1.67 -4.31
C TYR A 186 2.24 -0.50 -4.84
N VAL A 187 1.79 0.73 -4.57
CA VAL A 187 2.56 1.96 -4.76
C VAL A 187 2.79 2.56 -3.39
N VAL A 188 4.05 2.71 -2.96
CA VAL A 188 4.39 3.09 -1.58
C VAL A 188 5.43 4.19 -1.56
N ASN A 189 5.31 5.16 -0.64
CA ASN A 189 6.33 6.17 -0.39
C ASN A 189 6.78 6.90 -1.67
N THR A 190 5.81 7.49 -2.38
CA THR A 190 6.04 8.20 -3.64
C THR A 190 6.01 9.70 -3.41
N MET A 191 7.05 10.41 -3.83
CA MET A 191 7.10 11.87 -3.81
C MET A 191 7.26 12.41 -5.23
N ALA A 192 6.23 13.08 -5.72
CA ALA A 192 6.19 13.66 -7.05
C ALA A 192 6.10 15.19 -6.98
N THR A 193 6.84 15.90 -7.83
CA THR A 193 6.74 17.37 -7.97
C THR A 193 6.39 17.73 -9.42
N ASN A 194 5.42 18.64 -9.60
CA ASN A 194 4.87 19.05 -10.90
C ASN A 194 4.27 17.89 -11.73
N ALA A 195 3.96 16.76 -11.11
CA ALA A 195 3.28 15.67 -11.81
C ALA A 195 1.85 16.08 -12.17
N ALA A 196 1.34 15.55 -13.28
CA ALA A 196 -0.09 15.64 -13.56
C ALA A 196 -0.86 14.69 -12.64
N HIS A 197 -0.35 13.47 -12.47
CA HIS A 197 -1.03 12.39 -11.77
C HIS A 197 -0.04 11.51 -11.00
N ILE A 198 -0.43 10.98 -9.84
CA ILE A 198 0.24 9.82 -9.26
C ILE A 198 -0.17 8.56 -10.01
N MET A 199 -1.46 8.41 -10.32
CA MET A 199 -1.95 7.30 -11.13
C MET A 199 -2.88 7.81 -12.24
N LEU A 200 -2.57 7.41 -13.47
CA LEU A 200 -3.40 7.65 -14.64
C LEU A 200 -3.82 6.32 -15.24
N GLN A 201 -5.13 6.10 -15.40
CA GLN A 201 -5.65 5.08 -16.30
C GLN A 201 -5.85 5.69 -17.69
N GLY A 202 -4.96 5.40 -18.62
CA GLY A 202 -4.96 6.00 -19.95
C GLY A 202 -5.50 5.12 -21.07
N THR A 203 -5.40 5.64 -22.29
CA THR A 203 -5.88 5.00 -23.53
C THR A 203 -4.86 4.01 -24.12
N PRO A 204 -5.29 2.99 -24.89
CA PRO A 204 -6.68 2.64 -25.18
C PRO A 204 -7.42 2.20 -23.92
N ILE A 205 -8.73 2.45 -23.91
CA ILE A 205 -9.63 2.14 -22.81
C ILE A 205 -9.84 0.63 -22.79
N CYS A 206 -10.07 0.08 -21.60
CA CYS A 206 -10.49 -1.30 -21.44
C CYS A 206 -11.70 -1.62 -22.35
N SER A 207 -11.67 -2.77 -23.04
CA SER A 207 -12.74 -3.18 -23.97
C SER A 207 -14.06 -3.60 -23.27
N VAL A 208 -14.11 -3.49 -21.95
CA VAL A 208 -15.16 -4.04 -21.09
C VAL A 208 -15.60 -3.03 -20.04
N VAL A 209 -16.72 -3.29 -19.36
CA VAL A 209 -17.32 -2.38 -18.37
C VAL A 209 -16.41 -2.05 -17.17
N PHE A 210 -15.40 -2.87 -16.85
CA PHE A 210 -14.51 -2.67 -15.71
C PHE A 210 -13.08 -2.43 -16.21
N CYS A 211 -12.50 -1.26 -15.96
CA CYS A 211 -11.12 -1.00 -16.40
C CYS A 211 -10.10 -1.57 -15.43
N ILE A 212 -10.08 -1.05 -14.20
CA ILE A 212 -9.29 -1.62 -13.12
C ILE A 212 -10.24 -2.42 -12.24
N ASP A 213 -10.03 -3.74 -12.20
CA ASP A 213 -10.83 -4.62 -11.37
C ASP A 213 -9.94 -5.46 -10.47
N VAL A 214 -10.28 -5.42 -9.18
CA VAL A 214 -9.64 -6.20 -8.15
C VAL A 214 -10.58 -7.33 -7.78
N TYR A 215 -10.19 -8.57 -8.06
CA TYR A 215 -10.95 -9.80 -7.84
C TYR A 215 -10.15 -10.71 -6.92
N GLU A 216 -10.51 -10.86 -5.64
CA GLU A 216 -9.69 -11.59 -4.66
C GLU A 216 -8.22 -11.12 -4.63
N GLY A 217 -7.98 -9.85 -4.94
CA GLY A 217 -6.65 -9.24 -5.06
C GLY A 217 -6.54 -7.97 -4.24
N LEU A 218 -5.45 -7.24 -4.45
CA LEU A 218 -5.21 -5.98 -3.76
C LEU A 218 -4.60 -4.91 -4.68
N LEU A 219 -5.14 -3.70 -4.59
CA LEU A 219 -4.51 -2.48 -5.11
C LEU A 219 -4.31 -1.49 -3.95
N SER A 220 -3.09 -1.02 -3.74
CA SER A 220 -2.80 0.04 -2.77
C SER A 220 -1.95 1.17 -3.31
N ILE A 221 -2.27 2.38 -2.86
CA ILE A 221 -1.42 3.57 -3.00
C ILE A 221 -1.28 4.17 -1.61
N ASP A 222 -0.06 4.13 -1.06
CA ASP A 222 0.22 4.46 0.32
C ASP A 222 1.37 5.46 0.44
N LYS A 223 1.22 6.47 1.29
CA LYS A 223 2.25 7.49 1.54
C LYS A 223 2.71 8.14 0.23
N ALA A 224 1.76 8.64 -0.57
CA ALA A 224 2.07 9.32 -1.82
C ALA A 224 1.80 10.82 -1.69
N THR A 225 2.77 11.62 -2.09
CA THR A 225 2.71 13.08 -2.09
C THR A 225 2.89 13.59 -3.51
N CYS A 226 2.02 14.49 -3.93
CA CYS A 226 2.19 15.25 -5.15
C CYS A 226 2.20 16.76 -4.81
N ASN A 227 3.35 17.37 -5.06
CA ASN A 227 3.62 18.79 -4.84
C ASN A 227 3.39 19.55 -6.14
N ASN A 228 2.60 20.62 -6.10
CA ASN A 228 2.22 21.43 -7.25
C ASN A 228 1.64 20.56 -8.40
N CYS A 229 0.66 19.72 -8.08
CA CYS A 229 0.03 18.84 -9.05
C CYS A 229 -0.62 19.63 -10.18
N LYS A 230 -0.39 19.16 -11.40
CA LYS A 230 -0.89 19.77 -12.64
C LYS A 230 -2.22 19.18 -13.10
N GLY A 231 -2.70 18.12 -12.44
CA GLY A 231 -3.97 17.45 -12.69
C GLY A 231 -4.48 16.72 -11.46
N ALA A 232 -5.52 15.90 -11.65
CA ALA A 232 -6.09 15.08 -10.58
C ALA A 232 -5.11 14.00 -10.10
N PHE A 233 -5.09 13.69 -8.80
CA PHE A 233 -4.07 12.80 -8.22
C PHE A 233 -4.17 11.36 -8.76
N ILE A 234 -5.39 10.82 -8.82
CA ILE A 234 -5.73 9.57 -9.49
C ILE A 234 -6.83 9.88 -10.50
N THR A 235 -6.63 9.51 -11.77
CA THR A 235 -7.62 9.81 -12.81
C THR A 235 -7.63 8.82 -13.96
N THR A 236 -8.57 9.01 -14.88
CA THR A 236 -8.68 8.30 -16.14
C THR A 236 -8.92 9.26 -17.31
N ASN A 237 -8.26 9.01 -18.44
CA ASN A 237 -8.42 9.79 -19.67
C ASN A 237 -9.43 9.18 -20.65
N GLY A 238 -10.20 8.16 -20.25
CA GLY A 238 -11.09 7.49 -21.17
C GLY A 238 -12.30 6.85 -20.51
N GLY A 239 -13.07 6.10 -21.32
CA GLY A 239 -14.30 5.41 -20.93
C GLY A 239 -15.56 6.18 -21.30
N GLY A 240 -16.55 5.44 -21.81
CA GLY A 240 -17.91 5.96 -21.91
C GLY A 240 -18.64 5.90 -20.57
N LYS A 241 -19.78 6.60 -20.46
CA LYS A 241 -20.65 6.64 -19.25
C LYS A 241 -21.09 5.27 -18.71
N SER A 242 -20.90 4.20 -19.48
CA SER A 242 -21.20 2.81 -19.12
C SER A 242 -20.07 2.08 -18.38
N HIS A 243 -18.88 2.67 -18.24
CA HIS A 243 -17.71 2.00 -17.67
C HIS A 243 -17.49 2.39 -16.19
N ASN A 244 -16.82 1.51 -15.46
CA ASN A 244 -16.39 1.68 -14.07
C ASN A 244 -14.87 1.82 -14.02
N PHE A 245 -14.40 2.84 -13.30
CA PHE A 245 -12.98 3.15 -13.22
C PHE A 245 -12.29 2.17 -12.28
N LEU A 246 -12.68 2.20 -11.01
CA LEU A 246 -12.15 1.33 -9.95
C LEU A 246 -13.23 0.34 -9.51
N SER A 247 -12.96 -0.95 -9.66
CA SER A 247 -13.91 -2.02 -9.37
C SER A 247 -13.32 -3.01 -8.38
N GLY A 248 -14.13 -3.41 -7.41
CA GLY A 248 -13.77 -4.42 -6.42
C GLY A 248 -14.79 -5.53 -6.44
N SER A 249 -14.49 -6.62 -7.14
CA SER A 249 -15.33 -7.82 -7.22
C SER A 249 -14.78 -8.90 -6.29
N GLN A 250 -15.65 -9.81 -5.83
CA GLN A 250 -15.30 -11.00 -5.02
C GLN A 250 -14.11 -10.83 -4.06
N ASN A 251 -14.31 -10.22 -2.89
CA ASN A 251 -13.24 -10.01 -1.88
C ASN A 251 -12.07 -9.11 -2.31
N GLY A 252 -12.17 -8.39 -3.44
CA GLY A 252 -11.13 -7.44 -3.86
C GLY A 252 -10.94 -6.29 -2.88
N VAL A 253 -9.68 -5.93 -2.62
CA VAL A 253 -9.29 -4.88 -1.67
C VAL A 253 -8.64 -3.71 -2.40
N MET A 254 -9.17 -2.51 -2.17
CA MET A 254 -8.55 -1.27 -2.62
C MET A 254 -8.27 -0.34 -1.45
N ARG A 255 -7.05 0.17 -1.37
CA ARG A 255 -6.62 1.09 -0.31
C ARG A 255 -5.88 2.30 -0.84
N PHE A 256 -6.29 3.47 -0.39
CA PHE A 256 -5.60 4.73 -0.61
C PHE A 256 -5.29 5.36 0.75
N SER A 257 -4.01 5.40 1.14
CA SER A 257 -3.64 5.85 2.48
C SER A 257 -2.52 6.89 2.49
N ASN A 258 -2.56 7.83 3.43
CA ASN A 258 -1.52 8.83 3.65
C ASN A 258 -1.19 9.62 2.37
N LEU A 259 -2.22 10.11 1.68
CA LEU A 259 -2.08 10.84 0.42
C LEU A 259 -2.08 12.34 0.67
N THR A 260 -1.08 13.05 0.13
CA THR A 260 -1.01 14.51 0.22
C THR A 260 -0.95 15.13 -1.18
N MET A 261 -1.83 16.09 -1.44
CA MET A 261 -1.91 16.77 -2.73
C MET A 261 -1.95 18.29 -2.53
N THR A 262 -1.07 19.00 -3.23
CA THR A 262 -1.18 20.45 -3.42
C THR A 262 -1.49 20.76 -4.87
N GLY A 263 -2.37 21.72 -5.12
CA GLY A 263 -2.93 22.01 -6.45
C GLY A 263 -4.46 22.04 -6.42
N ASN A 264 -5.05 22.74 -7.40
CA ASN A 264 -6.50 22.97 -7.45
C ASN A 264 -7.21 21.98 -8.38
N TYR A 265 -6.97 20.68 -8.17
CA TYR A 265 -7.59 19.58 -8.92
C TYR A 265 -8.18 18.54 -7.97
N PRO A 266 -9.21 17.79 -8.36
CA PRO A 266 -9.75 16.71 -7.52
C PRO A 266 -8.67 15.70 -7.15
N LEU A 267 -8.76 15.11 -5.95
CA LEU A 267 -7.89 13.96 -5.64
C LEU A 267 -8.21 12.79 -6.57
N LEU A 268 -9.49 12.47 -6.75
CA LEU A 268 -9.94 11.41 -7.64
C LEU A 268 -10.93 11.96 -8.67
N ASP A 269 -10.60 11.81 -9.95
CA ASP A 269 -11.44 12.25 -11.07
C ASP A 269 -11.68 11.09 -12.03
N SER A 270 -12.94 10.64 -12.15
CA SER A 270 -13.30 9.51 -13.01
C SER A 270 -13.55 9.90 -14.48
N GLY A 271 -13.31 11.15 -14.87
CA GLY A 271 -13.61 11.60 -16.22
C GLY A 271 -15.08 11.31 -16.56
N ALA A 272 -15.36 10.63 -17.66
CA ALA A 272 -16.73 10.26 -18.03
C ALA A 272 -17.18 8.88 -17.50
N MET A 273 -16.48 8.27 -16.54
CA MET A 273 -16.80 6.95 -15.98
C MET A 273 -17.43 7.05 -14.59
N THR A 274 -18.05 5.96 -14.12
CA THR A 274 -18.40 5.82 -12.70
C THR A 274 -17.14 5.54 -11.90
N ILE A 275 -16.90 6.30 -10.84
CA ILE A 275 -15.65 6.22 -10.09
C ILE A 275 -15.44 4.87 -9.39
N PHE A 276 -16.46 4.34 -8.69
CA PHE A 276 -16.37 3.12 -7.90
C PHE A 276 -17.52 2.15 -8.16
N ASN A 277 -17.16 0.87 -8.32
CA ASN A 277 -18.07 -0.26 -8.30
C ASN A 277 -17.53 -1.39 -7.40
N ILE A 278 -17.82 -1.30 -6.11
CA ILE A 278 -17.42 -2.27 -5.08
C ILE A 278 -18.60 -3.20 -4.83
N GLN A 279 -18.41 -4.49 -5.06
CA GLN A 279 -19.43 -5.52 -4.82
C GLN A 279 -19.56 -5.85 -3.33
N LYS A 280 -20.58 -6.66 -2.96
CA LYS A 280 -20.94 -6.98 -1.57
C LYS A 280 -19.82 -7.54 -0.69
N THR A 281 -18.80 -8.13 -1.29
CA THR A 281 -17.68 -8.74 -0.56
C THR A 281 -16.37 -7.95 -0.69
N GLY A 282 -16.35 -6.88 -1.50
CA GLY A 282 -15.15 -6.05 -1.68
C GLY A 282 -14.91 -5.09 -0.51
N THR A 283 -13.67 -4.65 -0.37
CA THR A 283 -13.25 -3.65 0.62
C THR A 283 -12.64 -2.43 -0.06
N PHE A 284 -13.04 -1.23 0.36
CA PHE A 284 -12.46 0.02 -0.09
C PHE A 284 -12.12 0.95 1.09
N SER A 285 -10.88 1.42 1.18
CA SER A 285 -10.45 2.29 2.28
C SER A 285 -9.73 3.53 1.77
N MET A 286 -10.16 4.70 2.25
CA MET A 286 -9.42 5.95 2.17
C MET A 286 -9.05 6.45 3.57
N TYR A 287 -7.77 6.66 3.80
CA TYR A 287 -7.26 7.05 5.10
C TYR A 287 -6.16 8.11 5.01
N GLY A 288 -6.13 9.09 5.92
CA GLY A 288 -4.99 10.01 6.03
C GLY A 288 -4.80 10.85 4.77
N ILE A 289 -5.86 11.50 4.31
CA ILE A 289 -5.87 12.22 3.04
C ILE A 289 -5.86 13.72 3.31
N THR A 290 -4.90 14.44 2.73
CA THR A 290 -4.83 15.90 2.80
C THR A 290 -4.81 16.49 1.40
N THR A 291 -5.84 17.27 1.07
CA THR A 291 -5.91 18.00 -0.20
C THR A 291 -6.56 19.36 -0.01
N GLN A 292 -6.12 20.36 -0.77
CA GLN A 292 -6.73 21.69 -0.77
C GLN A 292 -7.98 21.77 -1.67
N SER A 293 -8.33 20.68 -2.34
CA SER A 293 -9.40 20.62 -3.35
C SER A 293 -10.50 19.64 -2.93
N VAL A 294 -11.39 19.32 -3.87
CA VAL A 294 -12.43 18.31 -3.67
C VAL A 294 -11.83 16.91 -3.64
N LEU A 295 -12.37 16.03 -2.79
CA LEU A 295 -11.90 14.64 -2.71
C LEU A 295 -12.27 13.86 -3.98
N LEU A 296 -13.53 13.93 -4.39
CA LEU A 296 -14.07 13.14 -5.52
C LEU A 296 -14.77 14.02 -6.56
N ARG A 297 -14.52 13.74 -7.84
CA ARG A 297 -15.28 14.29 -8.97
C ARG A 297 -15.80 13.15 -9.85
N ASP A 298 -17.12 13.14 -10.06
CA ASP A 298 -17.81 12.24 -10.99
C ASP A 298 -18.89 13.06 -11.72
N PRO A 299 -18.60 13.54 -12.94
CA PRO A 299 -19.50 14.43 -13.68
C PRO A 299 -20.76 13.73 -14.21
N ASN A 300 -20.90 12.40 -14.05
CA ASN A 300 -22.08 11.68 -14.52
C ASN A 300 -23.20 11.58 -13.49
N THR A 301 -23.07 12.19 -12.31
CA THR A 301 -24.08 12.15 -11.21
C THR A 301 -24.48 10.74 -10.79
N ARG A 302 -23.71 9.72 -11.17
CA ARG A 302 -24.00 8.32 -10.83
C ARG A 302 -23.50 8.05 -9.42
N LYS A 303 -24.39 7.53 -8.60
CA LYS A 303 -24.09 7.12 -7.24
C LYS A 303 -22.95 6.08 -7.26
N MET A 304 -21.92 6.25 -6.43
CA MET A 304 -20.86 5.24 -6.26
C MET A 304 -21.50 3.92 -5.84
N THR A 305 -21.29 2.82 -6.55
CA THR A 305 -21.86 1.54 -6.09
C THR A 305 -20.92 0.95 -5.05
N LEU A 306 -21.30 1.02 -3.78
CA LEU A 306 -20.53 0.47 -2.68
C LEU A 306 -21.38 -0.57 -1.95
N GLY A 307 -21.21 -1.83 -2.32
CA GLY A 307 -21.96 -2.96 -1.78
C GLY A 307 -21.33 -3.62 -0.55
N GLY A 308 -20.00 -3.54 -0.39
CA GLY A 308 -19.24 -4.28 0.62
C GLY A 308 -18.87 -3.45 1.86
N VAL A 309 -17.58 -3.44 2.22
CA VAL A 309 -17.05 -2.63 3.32
C VAL A 309 -16.36 -1.41 2.75
N TYR A 310 -16.68 -0.21 3.27
CA TYR A 310 -15.89 0.96 2.97
C TYR A 310 -15.65 1.88 4.14
N SER A 311 -14.54 2.62 4.07
CA SER A 311 -14.14 3.57 5.11
C SER A 311 -13.54 4.84 4.56
N PHE A 312 -13.91 5.96 5.18
CA PHE A 312 -13.28 7.26 5.00
C PHE A 312 -12.85 7.77 6.37
N ALA A 313 -11.55 7.94 6.60
CA ALA A 313 -11.11 8.50 7.87
C ALA A 313 -9.84 9.33 7.77
N HIS A 314 -9.66 10.28 8.69
CA HIS A 314 -8.52 11.20 8.70
C HIS A 314 -8.38 11.93 7.37
N ILE A 315 -9.46 12.58 6.92
CA ILE A 315 -9.50 13.27 5.63
C ILE A 315 -9.71 14.76 5.86
N SER A 316 -8.82 15.58 5.30
CA SER A 316 -8.97 17.03 5.21
C SER A 316 -9.03 17.43 3.73
N ALA A 317 -10.17 17.97 3.31
CA ALA A 317 -10.41 18.40 1.94
C ALA A 317 -11.31 19.66 1.87
N ALA A 318 -11.32 20.37 0.74
CA ALA A 318 -12.22 21.51 0.55
C ALA A 318 -13.69 21.07 0.46
N ALA A 319 -13.96 19.89 -0.11
CA ALA A 319 -15.28 19.26 -0.10
C ALA A 319 -15.16 17.75 -0.33
N PHE A 320 -16.17 16.98 0.08
CA PHE A 320 -16.23 15.55 -0.23
C PHE A 320 -16.41 15.31 -1.73
N SER A 321 -17.34 16.02 -2.36
CA SER A 321 -17.55 15.93 -3.80
C SER A 321 -18.05 17.24 -4.37
N ARG A 322 -17.62 17.55 -5.60
CA ARG A 322 -18.11 18.71 -6.36
C ARG A 322 -19.53 18.52 -6.88
N ASP A 323 -19.85 17.30 -7.31
CA ASP A 323 -21.06 17.00 -8.10
C ASP A 323 -22.11 16.24 -7.27
N GLY A 324 -22.00 16.29 -5.93
CA GLY A 324 -22.96 15.65 -5.02
C GLY A 324 -22.95 14.12 -5.07
N VAL A 325 -21.78 13.52 -5.37
CA VAL A 325 -21.62 12.06 -5.44
C VAL A 325 -22.03 11.44 -4.11
N ARG A 326 -22.96 10.49 -4.18
CA ARG A 326 -23.48 9.75 -3.03
C ARG A 326 -23.19 8.27 -3.19
N PRO A 327 -22.72 7.57 -2.15
CA PRO A 327 -22.74 6.11 -2.13
C PRO A 327 -24.16 5.57 -2.39
N ASN A 328 -24.35 4.86 -3.51
CA ASN A 328 -25.47 3.94 -3.70
C ASN A 328 -25.18 2.71 -2.88
N SER A 329 -26.11 2.35 -2.01
CA SER A 329 -25.86 1.27 -1.09
C SER A 329 -26.98 0.26 -1.09
N ALA A 330 -26.62 -1.01 -1.21
CA ALA A 330 -27.52 -2.12 -0.95
C ALA A 330 -27.68 -2.32 0.57
N SER A 331 -28.68 -3.11 0.96
CA SER A 331 -28.78 -3.62 2.33
C SER A 331 -27.55 -4.48 2.68
N GLY A 332 -26.99 -4.32 3.88
CA GLY A 332 -25.88 -5.14 4.40
C GLY A 332 -24.47 -4.58 4.18
N THR A 333 -24.32 -3.40 3.59
CA THR A 333 -23.04 -2.69 3.43
C THR A 333 -22.57 -2.08 4.76
N VAL A 334 -21.28 -2.23 5.10
CA VAL A 334 -20.64 -1.66 6.30
C VAL A 334 -19.85 -0.41 5.93
N ARG A 335 -20.03 0.68 6.69
CA ARG A 335 -19.57 2.02 6.29
C ARG A 335 -19.03 2.78 7.49
N TYR A 336 -17.74 3.09 7.45
CA TYR A 336 -17.07 3.86 8.50
C TYR A 336 -16.76 5.29 8.03
N GLY A 337 -16.99 6.25 8.92
CA GLY A 337 -16.54 7.65 8.79
C GLY A 337 -15.87 8.09 10.09
N GLY A 338 -14.83 8.91 10.05
CA GLY A 338 -14.23 9.42 11.29
C GLY A 338 -13.07 10.39 11.06
N ASN A 339 -12.91 11.37 11.94
CA ASN A 339 -11.88 12.41 11.79
C ASN A 339 -11.87 13.05 10.38
N LEU A 340 -13.01 13.63 9.99
CA LEU A 340 -13.22 14.20 8.66
C LEU A 340 -13.38 15.72 8.75
N THR A 341 -12.70 16.46 7.89
CA THR A 341 -12.82 17.90 7.74
C THR A 341 -13.11 18.24 6.29
N PHE A 342 -14.27 18.85 6.03
CA PHE A 342 -14.66 19.32 4.69
C PHE A 342 -15.02 20.80 4.72
N GLY A 343 -14.35 21.60 3.89
CA GLY A 343 -14.60 23.04 3.78
C GLY A 343 -14.40 23.78 5.10
N GLY A 344 -13.44 23.31 5.91
CA GLY A 344 -13.16 23.84 7.25
C GLY A 344 -14.11 23.35 8.36
N LYS A 345 -15.20 22.64 8.03
CA LYS A 345 -16.07 22.02 9.05
C LYS A 345 -15.51 20.66 9.45
N TYR A 346 -15.20 20.50 10.74
CA TYR A 346 -14.92 19.22 11.36
C TYR A 346 -16.22 18.44 11.61
N MET A 347 -16.30 17.20 11.15
CA MET A 347 -17.46 16.33 11.33
C MET A 347 -17.41 15.67 12.71
N THR A 348 -18.52 15.66 13.44
CA THR A 348 -18.59 15.05 14.78
C THR A 348 -19.63 13.94 14.91
N SER A 349 -20.43 13.71 13.87
CA SER A 349 -21.55 12.76 13.88
C SER A 349 -21.82 12.12 12.51
N VAL A 350 -22.64 11.06 12.51
CA VAL A 350 -23.21 10.48 11.28
C VAL A 350 -24.07 11.51 10.53
N ALA A 351 -24.84 12.32 11.26
CA ALA A 351 -25.70 13.34 10.69
C ALA A 351 -24.90 14.43 9.96
N ASP A 352 -23.76 14.84 10.51
CA ASP A 352 -22.84 15.77 9.85
C ASP A 352 -22.29 15.20 8.55
N CYS A 353 -21.90 13.92 8.54
CA CYS A 353 -21.44 13.27 7.32
C CYS A 353 -22.54 13.26 6.24
N ALA A 354 -23.77 12.97 6.63
CA ALA A 354 -24.93 12.95 5.72
C ALA A 354 -25.20 14.33 5.09
N ALA A 355 -25.01 15.42 5.85
CA ALA A 355 -25.13 16.79 5.33
C ALA A 355 -24.10 17.10 4.21
N TYR A 356 -23.00 16.36 4.15
CA TYR A 356 -21.95 16.47 3.12
C TYR A 356 -22.02 15.34 2.08
N ASN A 357 -23.19 14.71 1.91
CA ASN A 357 -23.45 13.62 0.95
C ASN A 357 -22.65 12.33 1.21
N LEU A 358 -22.05 12.19 2.39
CA LEU A 358 -21.33 10.98 2.80
C LEU A 358 -22.24 10.15 3.72
N THR A 359 -22.67 8.98 3.24
CA THR A 359 -23.48 8.06 4.05
C THR A 359 -22.60 7.05 4.79
N VAL A 360 -22.67 7.05 6.13
CA VAL A 360 -21.94 6.11 7.01
C VAL A 360 -22.89 5.44 8.02
N ASN A 361 -22.53 4.24 8.48
CA ASN A 361 -23.27 3.53 9.53
C ASN A 361 -22.60 3.68 10.89
N TYR A 362 -21.28 3.81 10.89
CA TYR A 362 -20.44 3.86 12.07
C TYR A 362 -19.56 5.11 11.99
N PHE A 363 -19.67 5.97 12.99
CA PHE A 363 -18.78 7.11 13.15
C PHE A 363 -17.70 6.77 14.19
N VAL A 364 -16.44 7.00 13.86
CA VAL A 364 -15.29 6.61 14.70
C VAL A 364 -14.42 7.82 15.04
N SER A 365 -13.72 7.72 16.18
CA SER A 365 -12.75 8.70 16.63
C SER A 365 -11.45 8.65 15.80
N PRO A 366 -10.52 9.59 15.98
CA PRO A 366 -9.19 9.51 15.38
C PRO A 366 -8.44 8.22 15.73
N TYR A 367 -8.68 7.66 16.91
CA TYR A 367 -8.12 6.38 17.37
C TYR A 367 -8.97 5.17 16.97
N SER A 368 -9.87 5.37 16.00
CA SER A 368 -10.72 4.31 15.48
C SER A 368 -11.62 3.68 16.56
N ILE A 369 -12.06 4.49 17.54
CA ILE A 369 -13.02 4.07 18.56
C ILE A 369 -14.42 4.39 18.04
N LEU A 370 -15.37 3.46 18.13
CA LEU A 370 -16.76 3.73 17.76
C LEU A 370 -17.37 4.82 18.65
N LEU A 371 -17.81 5.91 18.05
CA LEU A 371 -18.45 7.05 18.71
C LEU A 371 -19.97 7.05 18.51
N GLU A 372 -20.43 6.74 17.30
CA GLU A 372 -21.86 6.75 16.98
C GLU A 372 -22.20 5.60 16.01
N LYS A 373 -23.40 5.03 16.16
CA LYS A 373 -23.97 4.07 15.23
C LYS A 373 -25.34 4.56 14.76
N ASN A 374 -25.56 4.56 13.45
CA ASN A 374 -26.86 4.81 12.86
C ASN A 374 -27.78 3.59 13.11
N THR A 375 -28.78 3.74 13.97
CA THR A 375 -29.67 2.67 14.44
C THR A 375 -30.71 2.22 13.41
N GLY A 376 -30.90 2.96 12.31
CA GLY A 376 -31.92 2.69 11.29
C GLY A 376 -31.49 1.81 10.11
N THR A 377 -30.20 1.43 9.99
CA THR A 377 -29.71 0.65 8.85
C THR A 377 -28.62 -0.36 9.25
N ALA A 378 -28.91 -1.64 8.97
CA ALA A 378 -28.03 -2.81 9.10
C ALA A 378 -27.73 -3.32 10.52
N THR A 379 -28.47 -4.35 10.92
CA THR A 379 -28.06 -5.31 11.96
C THR A 379 -27.12 -6.33 11.33
N LEU A 380 -25.82 -6.07 11.29
CA LEU A 380 -24.84 -7.16 11.29
C LEU A 380 -24.55 -7.46 12.76
N SER A 381 -25.07 -8.59 13.24
CA SER A 381 -25.15 -8.98 14.65
C SER A 381 -23.84 -9.53 15.24
N THR A 382 -22.67 -9.20 14.69
CA THR A 382 -21.41 -9.84 15.11
C THR A 382 -20.19 -8.93 15.25
N GLU A 383 -20.24 -7.65 14.87
CA GLU A 383 -19.10 -6.76 15.15
C GLU A 383 -19.16 -6.20 16.56
N VAL A 384 -18.52 -6.92 17.47
CA VAL A 384 -18.07 -6.36 18.74
C VAL A 384 -16.81 -5.54 18.44
N VAL A 385 -16.95 -4.24 18.19
CA VAL A 385 -15.82 -3.31 18.10
C VAL A 385 -15.16 -3.21 19.48
N LYS A 386 -14.23 -4.12 19.77
CA LYS A 386 -13.42 -4.18 21.00
C LYS A 386 -11.96 -3.88 20.65
N GLY A 387 -11.64 -2.62 20.35
CA GLY A 387 -10.27 -2.15 20.09
C GLY A 387 -10.14 -1.25 18.84
N PRO A 388 -8.94 -0.71 18.56
CA PRO A 388 -8.69 0.14 17.39
C PRO A 388 -9.18 -0.57 16.11
N SER A 389 -10.09 0.10 15.39
CA SER A 389 -11.15 -0.52 14.58
C SER A 389 -10.75 -1.49 13.47
N ALA A 390 -11.71 -2.38 13.18
CA ALA A 390 -11.83 -3.20 11.97
C ALA A 390 -11.88 -2.42 10.63
N MET A 391 -11.81 -1.09 10.64
CA MET A 391 -11.79 -0.23 9.44
C MET A 391 -10.65 -0.60 8.46
N PHE A 392 -9.54 -1.14 8.99
CA PHE A 392 -8.37 -1.56 8.21
C PHE A 392 -8.32 -3.06 7.92
N CYS A 393 -9.25 -3.82 8.51
CA CYS A 393 -9.26 -5.28 8.50
C CYS A 393 -10.67 -5.79 8.22
N SER A 394 -10.96 -6.19 6.98
CA SER A 394 -12.09 -7.09 6.72
C SER A 394 -11.57 -8.21 5.80
N LEU A 395 -11.66 -9.49 6.17
CA LEU A 395 -12.88 -10.25 6.46
C LEU A 395 -12.86 -11.02 7.79
N SER A 396 -13.98 -11.00 8.52
CA SER A 396 -14.23 -11.73 9.76
C SER A 396 -15.11 -12.99 9.55
N GLN A 397 -14.79 -13.85 8.57
CA GLN A 397 -15.53 -15.12 8.43
C GLN A 397 -14.63 -16.31 8.70
N SER A 398 -14.69 -16.79 9.95
CA SER A 398 -14.25 -18.07 10.53
C SER A 398 -13.05 -18.00 11.50
N SER A 399 -12.94 -19.04 12.35
CA SER A 399 -12.35 -19.00 13.69
C SER A 399 -11.06 -19.80 13.79
N THR A 400 -10.04 -19.26 14.49
CA THR A 400 -8.90 -19.91 15.19
C THR A 400 -7.48 -19.63 14.66
N ALA A 401 -6.52 -19.47 15.59
CA ALA A 401 -5.33 -18.63 15.47
C ALA A 401 -4.03 -19.34 15.87
N THR A 402 -2.98 -19.21 15.06
CA THR A 402 -1.57 -19.34 15.47
C THR A 402 -0.70 -18.38 14.62
N LEU A 403 0.21 -17.65 15.28
CA LEU A 403 1.03 -16.55 14.71
C LEU A 403 2.45 -17.04 14.36
N GLU A 404 3.05 -16.56 13.27
CA GLU A 404 4.50 -16.62 13.05
C GLU A 404 5.22 -15.43 13.71
N THR A 405 6.37 -15.67 14.33
CA THR A 405 7.23 -14.64 14.94
C THR A 405 8.48 -14.46 14.09
N MET A 406 8.79 -13.24 13.65
CA MET A 406 10.04 -12.90 12.94
C MET A 406 11.01 -12.15 13.87
N LYS A 407 12.31 -12.25 13.56
CA LYS A 407 13.43 -11.76 14.38
C LYS A 407 13.29 -10.24 14.68
N GLY A 408 13.36 -9.85 15.96
CA GLY A 408 13.35 -8.44 16.38
C GLY A 408 12.04 -7.92 16.99
N GLY A 409 11.02 -8.76 17.19
CA GLY A 409 9.84 -8.40 18.00
C GLY A 409 8.81 -7.49 17.32
N TRP A 410 8.93 -7.22 16.02
CA TRP A 410 7.96 -6.43 15.25
C TRP A 410 6.69 -7.24 14.95
N GLN A 411 5.52 -6.64 15.20
CA GLN A 411 4.20 -7.19 14.86
C GLN A 411 3.55 -6.32 13.76
N ARG A 412 3.12 -6.93 12.65
CA ARG A 412 2.40 -6.24 11.56
C ARG A 412 0.89 -6.30 11.75
N ALA A 413 0.16 -5.39 11.09
CA ALA A 413 -1.29 -5.27 11.05
C ALA A 413 -2.02 -6.64 11.09
N LYS A 414 -2.93 -6.78 12.07
CA LYS A 414 -3.62 -8.03 12.40
C LYS A 414 -4.81 -8.25 11.46
N CYS A 415 -4.62 -8.97 10.36
CA CYS A 415 -5.74 -9.61 9.68
C CYS A 415 -6.11 -10.88 10.45
N VAL A 416 -7.31 -10.92 11.04
CA VAL A 416 -7.83 -12.13 11.70
C VAL A 416 -8.43 -13.02 10.62
N CYS A 417 -7.72 -14.09 10.28
CA CYS A 417 -8.23 -15.15 9.41
C CYS A 417 -8.67 -16.37 10.23
N PRO A 418 -9.49 -17.24 9.63
CA PRO A 418 -9.99 -18.47 10.25
C PRO A 418 -9.03 -19.64 10.33
N SER A 419 -9.35 -20.60 11.19
CA SER A 419 -8.79 -21.95 11.15
C SER A 419 -9.72 -22.93 10.46
N GLY A 420 -9.08 -23.96 9.88
CA GLY A 420 -9.74 -25.14 9.35
C GLY A 420 -9.40 -25.46 7.90
N GLY A 421 -8.59 -24.64 7.23
CA GLY A 421 -8.10 -24.93 5.88
C GLY A 421 -6.63 -24.58 5.72
N THR A 422 -5.97 -25.23 4.77
CA THR A 422 -4.65 -24.85 4.28
C THR A 422 -4.80 -23.50 3.57
N TYR A 423 -4.67 -22.41 4.32
CA TYR A 423 -4.78 -21.05 3.80
C TYR A 423 -3.37 -20.50 3.57
N TYR A 424 -3.09 -20.04 2.35
CA TYR A 424 -1.91 -19.24 2.06
C TYR A 424 -2.28 -17.78 2.35
N PRO A 425 -1.81 -17.19 3.45
CA PRO A 425 -2.15 -15.81 3.81
C PRO A 425 -1.77 -14.86 2.66
N PRO A 426 -2.54 -13.77 2.41
CA PRO A 426 -2.07 -12.74 1.49
C PRO A 426 -0.73 -12.25 2.03
N TYR A 427 0.30 -12.35 1.18
CA TYR A 427 1.67 -12.00 1.47
C TYR A 427 1.73 -10.75 2.35
N CYS A 428 2.29 -10.91 3.55
CA CYS A 428 2.65 -9.81 4.44
C CYS A 428 3.73 -8.96 3.76
N SER A 429 3.33 -8.10 2.82
CA SER A 429 4.11 -6.95 2.47
C SER A 429 4.17 -6.02 3.68
N LEU A 430 5.22 -5.20 3.75
CA LEU A 430 5.25 -4.05 4.64
C LEU A 430 4.16 -3.06 4.17
N VAL A 431 2.92 -3.35 4.52
CA VAL A 431 1.90 -2.33 4.67
C VAL A 431 2.34 -1.50 5.86
N PHE A 432 2.91 -0.32 5.60
CA PHE A 432 3.11 0.66 6.66
C PHE A 432 1.76 0.89 7.35
N ASP A 433 1.74 0.73 8.68
CA ASP A 433 0.54 0.93 9.47
C ASP A 433 0.09 2.40 9.32
N PRO A 434 -1.13 2.67 8.83
CA PRO A 434 -1.67 4.03 8.75
C PRO A 434 -1.74 4.74 10.12
N ILE A 435 -1.66 4.02 11.25
CA ILE A 435 -1.61 4.61 12.58
C ILE A 435 -0.23 5.26 12.87
N GLU A 436 0.88 4.75 12.34
CA GLU A 436 2.22 5.21 12.73
C GLU A 436 2.71 6.47 11.99
N HIS A 437 2.11 6.85 10.87
CA HIS A 437 2.67 7.90 9.99
C HIS A 437 1.64 8.86 9.38
N TYR A 438 0.74 9.40 10.20
CA TYR A 438 -0.02 10.57 9.77
C TYR A 438 0.94 11.77 9.61
N VAL A 439 1.00 12.33 8.40
CA VAL A 439 1.96 13.38 7.97
C VAL A 439 1.77 14.73 8.68
N TYR A 440 0.74 14.87 9.52
CA TYR A 440 0.53 16.03 10.39
C TYR A 440 0.44 15.69 11.88
N TYR A 441 0.87 14.50 12.30
CA TYR A 441 1.09 14.23 13.72
C TYR A 441 2.46 14.79 14.11
N THR A 442 2.52 16.08 14.41
CA THR A 442 3.55 16.55 15.33
C THR A 442 3.23 15.95 16.70
N ASP A 443 4.22 15.46 17.44
CA ASP A 443 4.16 14.92 18.82
C ASP A 443 3.47 15.84 19.87
N GLN A 444 2.83 16.94 19.45
CA GLN A 444 2.09 17.89 20.27
C GLN A 444 0.71 17.36 20.72
N ASP A 445 0.12 16.36 20.04
CA ASP A 445 -1.14 15.71 20.43
C ASP A 445 -0.91 14.32 21.09
N VAL A 446 0.24 14.10 21.72
CA VAL A 446 0.37 13.01 22.69
C VAL A 446 -0.48 13.39 23.90
N VAL A 447 -1.71 12.90 23.93
CA VAL A 447 -2.55 12.99 25.13
C VAL A 447 -1.77 12.31 26.26
N THR A 448 -1.21 13.12 27.14
CA THR A 448 -0.29 12.63 28.17
C THR A 448 -1.07 11.69 29.09
N CYS A 449 -0.51 10.52 29.37
CA CYS A 449 -1.14 9.54 30.25
C CYS A 449 -1.38 10.15 31.63
N THR A 450 -2.64 10.25 32.06
CA THR A 450 -3.03 10.88 33.33
C THR A 450 -3.14 9.87 34.48
N VAL A 451 -2.93 8.57 34.22
CA VAL A 451 -3.00 7.52 35.26
C VAL A 451 -1.68 7.42 36.02
N ALA A 452 -1.75 7.58 37.35
CA ALA A 452 -0.58 7.51 38.22
C ALA A 452 0.12 6.15 38.13
N ASN A 453 1.46 6.17 38.09
CA ASN A 453 2.33 5.00 38.02
C ASN A 453 2.13 4.11 36.77
N CYS A 454 1.52 4.70 35.75
CA CYS A 454 1.33 4.08 34.46
C CYS A 454 2.52 4.39 33.55
N ALA A 455 3.15 3.35 33.02
CA ALA A 455 4.21 3.47 32.02
C ALA A 455 3.63 3.79 30.63
N GLN A 456 2.47 3.22 30.32
CA GLN A 456 1.75 3.43 29.06
C GLN A 456 0.24 3.37 29.28
N CYS A 457 -0.47 4.42 28.88
CA CYS A 457 -1.91 4.42 28.82
C CYS A 457 -2.43 3.68 27.59
N ILE A 458 -3.67 3.22 27.66
CA ILE A 458 -4.39 2.69 26.50
C ILE A 458 -4.48 3.80 25.45
N THR A 459 -4.11 3.50 24.21
CA THR A 459 -4.13 4.45 23.10
C THR A 459 -5.50 5.13 22.97
N GLY A 460 -5.51 6.47 22.97
CA GLY A 460 -6.72 7.28 22.90
C GLY A 460 -7.55 7.36 24.19
N ARG A 461 -7.08 6.76 25.31
CA ARG A 461 -7.71 6.81 26.63
C ARG A 461 -6.69 7.19 27.70
N PRO A 462 -6.40 8.49 27.88
CA PRO A 462 -5.35 8.96 28.79
C PRO A 462 -5.63 8.64 30.26
N ASN A 463 -6.87 8.29 30.60
CA ASN A 463 -7.34 7.95 31.94
C ASN A 463 -7.36 6.44 32.22
N GLU A 464 -6.87 5.59 31.31
CA GLU A 464 -6.83 4.14 31.49
C GLU A 464 -5.42 3.60 31.22
N CYS A 465 -4.85 2.83 32.15
CA CYS A 465 -3.51 2.28 32.02
C CYS A 465 -3.49 0.92 31.31
N SER A 466 -2.55 0.72 30.37
CA SER A 466 -2.27 -0.59 29.77
C SER A 466 -1.08 -1.28 30.44
N THR A 467 -0.05 -0.51 30.79
CA THR A 467 1.21 -1.03 31.34
C THR A 467 1.62 -0.18 32.53
N CYS A 468 1.76 -0.79 33.70
CA CYS A 468 2.25 -0.10 34.90
C CYS A 468 3.78 -0.06 34.95
N ASN A 469 4.32 0.92 35.67
CA ASN A 469 5.75 0.97 35.99
C ASN A 469 6.21 -0.30 36.72
N ALA A 470 7.50 -0.63 36.65
CA ALA A 470 8.06 -1.93 37.07
C ALA A 470 7.64 -2.41 38.48
N THR A 471 7.40 -1.50 39.42
CA THR A 471 7.00 -1.77 40.82
C THR A 471 5.49 -1.85 41.06
N PHE A 472 4.67 -1.69 40.02
CA PHE A 472 3.21 -1.67 40.09
C PHE A 472 2.62 -2.78 39.22
N LYS A 473 1.43 -3.26 39.59
CA LYS A 473 0.61 -4.20 38.81
C LYS A 473 -0.70 -3.54 38.41
N LEU A 474 -1.23 -3.95 37.27
CA LEU A 474 -2.50 -3.47 36.77
C LEU A 474 -3.65 -4.02 37.62
N ASN A 475 -4.58 -3.17 38.03
CA ASN A 475 -5.81 -3.53 38.70
C ASN A 475 -6.97 -2.76 38.04
N GLY A 476 -7.71 -3.44 37.16
CA GLY A 476 -8.67 -2.80 36.27
C GLY A 476 -7.93 -1.88 35.28
N THR A 477 -8.24 -0.58 35.34
CA THR A 477 -7.64 0.47 34.50
C THR A 477 -6.60 1.33 35.24
N SER A 478 -6.25 0.97 36.48
CA SER A 478 -5.32 1.71 37.35
C SER A 478 -4.14 0.85 37.82
N CYS A 479 -3.05 1.50 38.23
CA CYS A 479 -1.85 0.82 38.73
C CYS A 479 -1.81 0.81 40.27
N VAL A 480 -1.65 -0.38 40.85
CA VAL A 480 -1.48 -0.58 42.29
C VAL A 480 -0.11 -1.16 42.62
N PRO A 481 0.52 -0.84 43.76
CA PRO A 481 1.84 -1.37 44.11
C PRO A 481 1.87 -2.91 44.13
N LYS A 482 2.98 -3.49 43.69
CA LYS A 482 3.28 -4.91 43.92
C LYS A 482 3.65 -5.06 45.40
N VAL A 483 2.71 -5.50 46.22
CA VAL A 483 2.98 -5.90 47.60
C VAL A 483 3.38 -7.39 47.61
N CYS A 484 4.57 -7.68 48.13
CA CYS A 484 4.88 -9.02 48.59
C CYS A 484 4.17 -9.21 49.93
N GLU A 485 3.16 -10.08 49.99
CA GLU A 485 2.63 -10.50 51.28
C GLU A 485 3.74 -11.24 52.02
N ALA A 486 4.29 -10.60 53.06
CA ALA A 486 5.18 -11.26 53.99
C ALA A 486 4.36 -12.32 54.74
N PHE A 487 4.55 -13.60 54.41
CA PHE A 487 4.04 -14.69 55.23
C PHE A 487 4.55 -14.51 56.66
N SER A 488 3.66 -14.23 57.61
CA SER A 488 4.03 -14.16 59.01
C SER A 488 4.46 -15.56 59.47
N LYS A 489 5.53 -15.62 60.28
CA LYS A 489 6.14 -16.86 60.80
C LYS A 489 5.18 -17.77 61.58
N ALA A 490 3.97 -17.30 61.91
CA ALA A 490 2.96 -18.08 62.62
C ALA A 490 2.41 -19.27 61.78
N THR A 491 2.36 -19.16 60.46
CA THR A 491 1.73 -20.17 59.59
C THR A 491 2.62 -21.35 59.21
N ALA A 492 3.94 -21.22 59.34
CA ALA A 492 4.89 -22.28 58.98
C ALA A 492 4.97 -23.41 60.03
N ALA A 493 4.76 -23.09 61.31
CA ALA A 493 4.75 -24.09 62.38
C ALA A 493 3.49 -24.97 62.36
N GLU A 494 2.35 -24.41 61.92
CA GLU A 494 1.08 -25.13 61.83
C GLU A 494 0.99 -26.05 60.59
N LEU A 495 1.65 -25.67 59.49
CA LEU A 495 1.79 -26.55 58.32
C LEU A 495 2.74 -27.74 58.58
N ALA A 496 3.83 -27.53 59.35
CA ALA A 496 4.77 -28.59 59.71
C ALA A 496 4.12 -29.67 60.63
N ARG A 497 3.23 -29.26 61.55
CA ARG A 497 2.45 -30.21 62.39
C ARG A 497 1.45 -31.06 61.59
N ARG A 498 0.87 -30.52 60.51
CA ARG A 498 -0.10 -31.26 59.66
C ARG A 498 0.56 -32.25 58.69
N ILE A 499 1.84 -32.06 58.35
CA ILE A 499 2.58 -32.97 57.45
C ILE A 499 3.11 -34.20 58.20
N PHE A 500 3.43 -34.09 59.50
CA PHE A 500 3.96 -35.22 60.28
C PHE A 500 2.89 -36.27 60.67
N ILE A 501 1.61 -35.89 60.74
CA ILE A 501 0.51 -36.80 61.12
C ILE A 501 0.03 -37.69 59.94
N ARG A 502 0.35 -37.34 58.68
CA ARG A 502 -0.11 -38.10 57.50
C ARG A 502 0.83 -39.22 57.03
N ARG A 503 1.98 -39.45 57.66
CA ARG A 503 2.94 -40.51 57.26
C ARG A 503 3.00 -41.76 58.13
N CYS A 504 2.25 -41.84 59.23
CA CYS A 504 2.11 -43.05 60.03
C CYS A 504 0.63 -43.39 60.22
N GLY A 505 0.06 -44.25 59.37
CA GLY A 505 -1.35 -44.61 59.54
C GLY A 505 -2.00 -45.50 58.50
N HIS A 506 -1.28 -46.40 57.81
CA HIS A 506 -1.93 -47.54 57.17
C HIS A 506 -1.05 -48.79 57.07
N ARG A 507 -1.02 -49.56 58.16
CA ARG A 507 -1.29 -51.01 58.11
C ARG A 507 -2.03 -51.42 59.38
N ARG A 508 -3.21 -52.00 59.17
CA ARG A 508 -4.01 -52.76 60.14
C ARG A 508 -3.41 -54.16 60.25
N ASP A 509 -3.41 -54.72 61.45
CA ASP A 509 -3.63 -56.15 61.73
C ASP A 509 -4.43 -56.22 63.06
N VAL A 510 -5.69 -56.64 63.04
CA VAL A 510 -6.21 -58.01 63.27
C VAL A 510 -6.19 -58.39 64.76
N HIS A 511 -7.33 -58.16 65.42
CA HIS A 511 -8.23 -59.22 65.88
C HIS A 511 -9.67 -58.71 65.91
#